data_AF-A0A512L346-F1
#
_entry.id   AF-A0A512L346-F1
#
_cell.length_a   1.000
_cell.length_b   1.000
_cell.length_c   1.000
_cell.angle_alpha   90.00
_cell.angle_beta   90.00
_cell.angle_gamma   90.00
#
_symmetry.space_group_name_H-M   'P 1'
#
loop_
_entity.id
_entity.type
_entity.pdbx_description
1 polymer ?
#
loop_
_entity_poly.entity_id
_entity_poly.type
_entity_poly.pdbx_seq_one_letter_code
_entity_poly.pdbx_strand_id
1 'polypeptide(L)' 'MYARLGIVVGKKELRTAVARNLAKRTVREAFRTNQHNIQSLDIIVRIMKPFDKTNVLQVREELLRLLHKSKRCLGS' A
#
# COMPACT_ATOMS: atom_id res chain seq x y z
N MET A 1 12.69 -16.29 -0.67
CA MET A 1 11.23 -16.16 -0.47
C MET A 1 10.81 -14.73 -0.77
N TYR A 2 9.88 -14.52 -1.70
CA TYR A 2 9.44 -13.19 -2.12
C TYR A 2 8.07 -12.89 -1.51
N ALA A 3 7.92 -11.77 -0.81
CA ALA A 3 6.62 -11.29 -0.34
C ALA A 3 5.82 -10.76 -1.54
N ARG A 4 4.54 -11.14 -1.66
CA ARG A 4 3.69 -10.71 -2.79
C ARG A 4 2.85 -9.50 -2.39
N LEU A 5 2.79 -8.52 -3.28
CA LEU A 5 1.99 -7.32 -3.13
C LEU A 5 0.99 -7.19 -4.27
N GLY A 6 -0.29 -7.32 -3.95
CA GLY A 6 -1.40 -6.94 -4.84
C GLY A 6 -1.85 -5.50 -4.56
N ILE A 7 -2.06 -4.71 -5.61
CA ILE A 7 -2.59 -3.34 -5.47
C ILE A 7 -3.88 -3.22 -6.28
N VAL A 8 -4.99 -2.92 -5.61
CA VAL A 8 -6.30 -2.74 -6.22
C VAL A 8 -6.66 -1.26 -6.19
N VAL A 9 -6.80 -0.68 -7.38
CA VAL A 9 -7.19 0.73 -7.54
C VAL A 9 -8.50 0.82 -8.31
N GLY A 10 -9.55 1.33 -7.65
CA GLY A 10 -10.85 1.51 -8.28
C GLY A 10 -10.82 2.62 -9.34
N LYS A 11 -11.45 2.37 -10.50
CA LYS A 11 -11.62 3.37 -11.57
C LYS A 11 -12.46 4.57 -11.14
N LYS A 12 -13.39 4.37 -10.19
CA LYS A 12 -14.24 5.44 -9.63
C LYS A 12 -13.45 6.40 -8.74
N GLU A 13 -12.55 5.86 -7.91
CA GLU A 13 -11.72 6.63 -6.99
C GLU A 13 -10.68 7.46 -7.74
N LEU A 14 -9.92 6.84 -8.64
CA LEU A 14 -8.84 7.49 -9.38
C LEU A 14 -9.12 7.44 -10.88
N ARG A 15 -9.73 8.51 -11.40
CA ARG A 15 -10.19 8.60 -12.80
C ARG A 15 -9.05 8.65 -13.81
N THR A 16 -7.93 9.31 -13.49
CA THR A 16 -6.81 9.47 -14.41
C THR A 16 -5.78 8.34 -14.28
N ALA A 17 -5.14 7.97 -15.38
CA ALA A 17 -4.05 7.00 -15.36
C ALA A 17 -2.87 7.47 -14.48
N VAL A 18 -2.58 8.77 -14.51
CA VAL A 18 -1.52 9.39 -13.71
C VAL A 18 -1.79 9.21 -12.21
N ALA A 19 -3.01 9.49 -11.74
CA ALA A 19 -3.33 9.37 -10.32
C ALA A 19 -3.31 7.90 -9.86
N ARG A 20 -3.78 6.96 -10.68
CA ARG A 20 -3.63 5.51 -10.42
C ARG A 20 -2.16 5.07 -10.36
N ASN A 21 -1.32 5.59 -11.26
CA ASN A 21 0.10 5.28 -11.28
C ASN A 21 0.85 5.85 -10.08
N LEU A 22 0.50 7.06 -9.66
CA LEU A 22 0.98 7.65 -8.42
C LEU A 22 0.64 6.75 -7.23
N ALA A 23 -0.63 6.37 -7.08
CA ALA A 23 -1.06 5.55 -5.96
C ALA A 23 -0.34 4.20 -5.91
N LYS A 24 -0.27 3.50 -7.06
CA LYS A 24 0.48 2.25 -7.18
C LYS A 24 1.96 2.43 -6.85
N ARG A 25 2.57 3.55 -7.25
CA ARG A 25 3.99 3.85 -6.98
C ARG A 25 4.22 4.09 -5.50
N THR A 26 3.42 4.94 -4.86
CA THR A 26 3.50 5.21 -3.41
C THR A 26 3.41 3.93 -2.58
N VAL A 27 2.44 3.06 -2.87
CA VAL A 27 2.26 1.80 -2.15
C VAL A 27 3.46 0.86 -2.36
N ARG A 28 3.95 0.72 -3.59
CA ARG A 28 5.14 -0.10 -3.89
C ARG A 28 6.39 0.40 -3.18
N GLU A 29 6.63 1.71 -3.19
CA GLU A 29 7.81 2.29 -2.54
C GLU A 29 7.76 2.10 -1.02
N ALA A 30 6.61 2.36 -0.40
CA ALA A 30 6.41 2.11 1.02
C ALA A 30 6.61 0.64 1.39
N PHE A 31 6.09 -0.29 0.58
CA PHE A 31 6.27 -1.73 0.78
C PHE A 31 7.73 -2.15 0.61
N ARG A 32 8.42 -1.69 -0.43
CA ARG A 32 9.83 -2.05 -0.72
C ARG A 32 10.74 -1.69 0.45
N THR A 33 10.57 -0.52 1.05
CA THR A 33 11.34 -0.11 2.23
C THR A 33 11.08 -0.99 3.45
N ASN A 34 9.89 -1.59 3.56
CA ASN A 34 9.49 -2.41 4.70
C ASN A 34 9.49 -3.92 4.41
N GLN A 35 9.88 -4.32 3.20
CA GLN A 35 9.81 -5.71 2.74
C GLN A 35 10.64 -6.66 3.60
N HIS A 36 11.80 -6.21 4.09
CA HIS A 36 12.65 -6.98 5.02
C HIS A 36 11.92 -7.34 6.31
N ASN A 37 10.96 -6.51 6.72
CA ASN A 37 10.17 -6.72 7.91
C ASN A 37 8.96 -7.63 7.63
N ILE A 38 8.48 -7.73 6.39
CA ILE A 38 7.21 -8.40 5.99
C ILE A 38 7.48 -9.78 5.37
N GLN A 39 8.62 -10.41 5.67
CA GLN A 39 9.04 -11.64 5.02
C GLN A 39 7.93 -12.71 5.07
N SER A 40 7.57 -13.24 3.89
CA SER A 40 6.59 -14.31 3.64
C SER A 40 5.09 -13.98 3.65
N LEU A 41 4.67 -12.72 3.82
CA LEU A 41 3.23 -12.37 3.73
C LEU A 41 2.78 -12.03 2.30
N ASP A 42 1.58 -12.48 1.95
CA ASP A 42 0.82 -12.05 0.78
C ASP A 42 -0.14 -10.92 1.19
N ILE A 43 0.08 -9.71 0.66
CA ILE A 43 -0.69 -8.52 1.04
C ILE A 43 -1.43 -7.94 -0.16
N ILE A 44 -2.72 -7.67 0.01
CA ILE A 44 -3.54 -6.94 -0.96
C ILE A 44 -3.88 -5.57 -0.38
N VAL A 45 -3.43 -4.51 -1.06
CA VAL A 45 -3.74 -3.12 -0.70
C VAL A 45 -4.83 -2.59 -1.62
N ARG A 46 -5.98 -2.23 -1.06
CA ARG A 46 -7.08 -1.58 -1.77
C ARG A 46 -7.10 -0.09 -1.47
N ILE A 47 -7.09 0.73 -2.52
CA ILE A 47 -7.27 2.17 -2.38
C ILE A 47 -8.76 2.46 -2.25
N MET A 48 -9.18 2.96 -1.08
CA MET A 48 -10.58 3.28 -0.78
C MET A 48 -10.94 4.75 -0.98
N LYS A 49 -9.94 5.63 -1.01
CA LYS A 49 -10.11 7.08 -1.21
C LYS A 49 -9.04 7.59 -2.18
N PRO A 50 -9.37 8.56 -3.05
CA PRO A 50 -8.37 9.21 -3.87
C PRO A 50 -7.39 10.02 -3.00
N PHE A 51 -6.16 10.12 -3.48
CA PHE A 51 -5.15 11.01 -2.94
C PHE A 51 -4.24 11.50 -4.06
N ASP A 52 -3.56 12.61 -3.81
CA ASP A 52 -2.58 13.19 -4.71
C ASP A 52 -1.22 13.35 -4.03
N LYS A 53 -0.29 14.03 -4.70
CA LYS A 53 1.09 14.22 -4.24
C LYS A 53 1.19 14.95 -2.90
N THR A 54 0.24 15.83 -2.58
CA THR A 54 0.23 16.60 -1.33
C THR A 54 -0.04 15.70 -0.12
N ASN A 55 -0.80 14.61 -0.29
CA ASN A 55 -1.15 13.68 0.79
C ASN A 55 -0.34 12.37 0.77
N VAL A 56 0.62 12.21 -0.14
CA VAL A 56 1.42 10.97 -0.25
C VAL A 56 2.09 10.59 1.07
N LEU A 57 2.59 11.57 1.83
CA LEU A 57 3.22 11.32 3.13
C LEU A 57 2.23 10.75 4.14
N GLN A 58 1.05 11.36 4.26
CA GLN A 58 0.01 10.88 5.17
C GLN A 58 -0.48 9.47 4.81
N VAL A 59 -0.70 9.22 3.51
CA VAL A 59 -1.10 7.89 3.01
C VAL A 59 -0.03 6.85 3.28
N ARG A 60 1.25 7.22 3.14
CA ARG A 60 2.37 6.32 3.47
C ARG A 60 2.37 5.97 4.95
N GLU A 61 2.22 6.95 5.83
CA GLU A 61 2.18 6.73 7.28
C GLU A 61 1.00 5.82 7.68
N GLU A 62 -0.19 6.08 7.11
CA GLU A 62 -1.37 5.27 7.32
C GLU A 62 -1.16 3.82 6.85
N LEU A 63 -0.60 3.64 5.65
CA LEU A 63 -0.27 2.32 5.12
C LEU A 63 0.70 1.56 6.04
N LEU A 64 1.76 2.21 6.51
CA LEU A 64 2.72 1.60 7.43
C LEU A 64 2.07 1.20 8.75
N ARG A 65 1.22 2.07 9.30
CA ARG A 65 0.44 1.77 10.51
C ARG A 65 -0.45 0.54 10.31
N LEU A 66 -1.11 0.42 9.16
CA LEU A 66 -1.95 -0.74 8.83
C LEU A 66 -1.11 -2.02 8.69
N LEU A 67 0.02 -1.95 7.99
CA LEU A 67 0.94 -3.10 7.82
C LEU A 67 1.47 -3.60 9.17
N HIS A 68 1.86 -2.70 10.07
CA HIS A 68 2.29 -3.06 11.42
C HIS A 68 1.15 -3.67 12.25
N LYS A 69 -0.09 -3.20 12.09
CA LYS A 69 -1.25 -3.78 12.76
C LYS A 69 -1.53 -5.20 12.26
N SER A 70 -1.49 -5.42 10.95
CA SER A 70 -1.77 -6.74 10.35
C SER A 70 -0.82 -7.84 10.83
N LYS A 71 0.46 -7.50 11.07
CA LYS A 71 1.41 -8.46 11.65
C LYS A 71 0.98 -9.04 12.99
N ARG A 72 0.30 -8.25 13.82
CA ARG A 72 -0.12 -8.70 15.16
C ARG A 72 -1.24 -9.74 15.11
N CYS A 73 -2.01 -9.78 14.03
CA CYS A 73 -3.14 -10.69 13.89
C CYS A 73 -2.76 -12.04 13.26
N LEU A 74 -1.57 -12.17 12.66
CA LEU A 74 -1.12 -13.37 11.95
C LEU A 74 -0.11 -14.21 12.77
N GLY A 75 0.17 -13.81 14.01
CA GLY A 75 1.04 -14.51 14.95
C GLY A 75 0.28 -15.18 16.10
N SER A 76 -0.95 -15.64 15.87
CA SER A 76 -1.75 -16.43 16.82
C SER A 76 -2.14 -17.76 16.22
#